data_AF-A0A2M9GRR7-F1
#
_entry.id   AF-A0A2M9GRR7-F1
#
_cell.length_a   1.000
_cell.length_b   1.000
_cell.length_c   1.000
_cell.angle_alpha   90.00
_cell.angle_beta   90.00
_cell.angle_gamma   90.00
#
_symmetry.space_group_name_H-M   'P 1'
#
loop_
_entity.id
_entity.type
_entity.pdbx_description
1 polymer ?
#
loop_
_entity_poly.entity_id
_entity_poly.type
_entity_poly.pdbx_seq_one_letter_code
_entity_poly.pdbx_strand_id
1 'polypeptide(L)'
;MPAARFESKVLSRDDCVAAVAAGRLPRPLVFTNGVFDILHRGHATYLDQAAQLGATLIVAVNTDESVRRLGKGAERPLNRMEDRAALLAALGFVTVVTSFHEDTPEALIGQLKPDLIVKGGDYDMEKLPETALVKTWGGRAVAIPFEFERSTTALVKKIQGA
;
A
#
# COMPACT_ATOMS: atom_id res chain seq x y z
N MET A 1 28.49 -4.79 -8.03
CA MET A 1 28.05 -4.83 -6.62
C MET A 1 26.72 -5.55 -6.57
N PRO A 2 26.40 -6.32 -5.52
CA PRO A 2 25.08 -6.95 -5.39
C PRO A 2 24.00 -5.88 -5.27
N ALA A 3 22.77 -6.20 -5.69
CA ALA A 3 21.61 -5.35 -5.53
C ALA A 3 21.36 -5.01 -4.05
N ALA A 4 20.71 -3.88 -3.79
CA ALA A 4 20.37 -3.51 -2.43
C ALA A 4 19.39 -4.53 -1.84
N ARG A 5 19.62 -4.98 -0.60
CA ARG A 5 18.85 -6.10 0.00
C ARG A 5 17.34 -5.84 0.04
N PHE A 6 16.92 -4.60 0.24
CA PHE A 6 15.50 -4.26 0.31
C PHE A 6 14.77 -4.47 -1.02
N GLU A 7 15.47 -4.43 -2.16
CA GLU A 7 14.84 -4.61 -3.48
C GLU A 7 14.23 -6.01 -3.63
N SER A 8 14.73 -7.00 -2.90
CA SER A 8 14.13 -8.35 -2.85
C SER A 8 12.69 -8.39 -2.33
N LYS A 9 12.24 -7.32 -1.66
CA LYS A 9 10.85 -7.18 -1.19
C LYS A 9 9.91 -6.66 -2.28
N VAL A 10 10.44 -6.11 -3.38
CA VAL A 10 9.63 -5.62 -4.50
C VAL A 10 9.35 -6.78 -5.43
N LEU A 11 8.10 -7.22 -5.47
CA LEU A 11 7.65 -8.33 -6.30
C LEU A 11 6.75 -7.83 -7.42
N SER A 12 6.82 -8.48 -8.58
CA SER A 12 5.76 -8.35 -9.58
C SER A 12 4.45 -8.86 -8.98
N ARG A 13 3.32 -8.44 -9.55
CA ARG A 13 2.00 -8.95 -9.14
C ARG A 13 1.96 -10.48 -9.15
N ASP A 14 2.44 -11.09 -10.24
CA ASP A 14 2.41 -12.53 -10.43
C ASP A 14 3.33 -13.24 -9.42
N ASP A 15 4.52 -12.70 -9.16
CA ASP A 15 5.44 -13.26 -8.16
C ASP A 15 4.89 -13.13 -6.74
N CYS A 16 4.22 -12.02 -6.42
CA CYS A 16 3.57 -11.80 -5.14
C CYS A 16 2.43 -12.81 -4.93
N VAL A 17 1.57 -12.97 -5.92
CA VAL A 17 0.48 -13.97 -5.91
C VAL A 17 1.05 -15.38 -5.78
N ALA A 18 2.10 -15.71 -6.53
CA ALA A 18 2.76 -17.00 -6.45
C ALA A 18 3.43 -17.25 -5.08
N ALA A 19 4.02 -16.22 -4.46
CA ALA A 19 4.60 -16.32 -3.13
C ALA A 19 3.54 -16.58 -2.05
N VAL A 20 2.38 -15.90 -2.14
CA VAL A 20 1.23 -16.15 -1.26
C VAL A 20 0.69 -17.57 -1.47
N ALA A 21 0.45 -17.98 -2.71
CA ALA A 21 -0.09 -19.30 -3.04
C ALA A 21 0.84 -20.44 -2.60
N ALA A 22 2.16 -20.22 -2.67
CA ALA A 22 3.17 -21.17 -2.21
C ALA A 22 3.39 -21.15 -0.68
N GLY A 23 2.67 -20.32 0.08
CA GLY A 23 2.83 -20.21 1.54
C GLY A 23 4.18 -19.61 1.98
N ARG A 24 4.88 -18.89 1.10
CA ARG A 24 6.17 -18.25 1.42
C ARG A 24 6.01 -16.98 2.26
N LEU A 25 4.78 -16.44 2.33
CA LEU A 25 4.42 -15.29 3.15
C LEU A 25 3.59 -15.75 4.35
N PRO A 26 4.10 -15.65 5.58
CA PRO A 26 3.38 -16.06 6.79
C PRO A 26 2.07 -15.28 6.98
N ARG A 27 1.01 -15.97 7.42
CA ARG A 27 -0.27 -15.38 7.81
C ARG A 27 -0.27 -14.97 9.29
N PRO A 28 -1.06 -13.95 9.71
CA PRO A 28 -2.02 -13.19 8.91
C PRO A 28 -1.37 -12.25 7.88
N LEU A 29 -1.91 -12.24 6.66
CA LEU A 29 -1.56 -11.31 5.60
C LEU A 29 -2.35 -10.01 5.79
N VAL A 30 -1.63 -8.93 6.08
CA VAL A 30 -2.15 -7.58 6.11
C VAL A 30 -1.91 -6.93 4.76
N PHE A 31 -2.96 -6.34 4.19
CA PHE A 31 -2.90 -5.63 2.93
C PHE A 31 -3.27 -4.17 3.11
N THR A 32 -2.47 -3.29 2.52
CA THR A 32 -2.82 -1.88 2.33
C THR A 32 -2.39 -1.45 0.94
N ASN A 33 -2.98 -0.37 0.45
CA ASN A 33 -2.58 0.22 -0.82
C ASN A 33 -2.54 1.74 -0.76
N GLY A 34 -1.82 2.36 -1.70
CA GLY A 34 -1.80 3.81 -1.84
C GLY A 34 -0.76 4.29 -2.84
N VAL A 35 -0.75 5.61 -3.08
CA VAL A 35 0.22 6.23 -3.98
C VAL A 35 1.60 6.32 -3.32
N PHE A 36 1.66 6.76 -2.05
CA PHE A 36 2.90 6.97 -1.28
C PHE A 36 3.94 7.83 -2.01
N ASP A 37 3.48 8.91 -2.65
CA ASP A 37 4.31 9.77 -3.50
C ASP A 37 5.47 10.44 -2.75
N ILE A 38 5.17 11.07 -1.60
CA ILE A 38 6.18 11.60 -0.68
C ILE A 38 5.90 11.02 0.70
N LEU A 39 6.83 10.23 1.21
CA LEU A 39 6.73 9.66 2.55
C LEU A 39 6.87 10.75 3.63
N HIS A 40 6.14 10.56 4.71
CA HIS A 40 6.20 11.42 5.90
C HIS A 40 5.84 10.59 7.13
N ARG A 41 6.00 11.18 8.31
CA ARG A 41 5.72 10.52 9.61
C ARG A 41 4.38 9.79 9.64
N GLY A 42 3.31 10.43 9.15
CA GLY A 42 1.99 9.79 9.08
C GLY A 42 1.98 8.45 8.34
N HIS A 43 2.65 8.34 7.18
CA HIS A 43 2.78 7.07 6.46
C HIS A 43 3.59 6.03 7.25
N ALA A 44 4.72 6.44 7.84
CA ALA A 44 5.56 5.53 8.62
C ALA A 44 4.81 4.96 9.82
N THR A 45 4.13 5.81 10.59
CA THR A 45 3.32 5.40 11.75
C THR A 45 2.16 4.49 11.33
N TYR A 46 1.42 4.88 10.30
CA TYR A 46 0.30 4.09 9.77
C TYR A 46 0.73 2.69 9.30
N LEU A 47 1.80 2.62 8.51
CA LEU A 47 2.28 1.35 7.96
C LEU A 47 2.87 0.45 9.05
N ASP A 48 3.55 1.01 10.05
CA ASP A 48 4.04 0.24 11.19
C ASP A 48 2.89 -0.33 12.02
N GLN A 49 1.86 0.48 12.31
CA GLN A 49 0.65 0.00 12.98
C GLN A 49 -0.08 -1.08 12.17
N ALA A 50 -0.13 -0.96 10.84
CA ALA A 50 -0.66 -2.00 9.97
C ALA A 50 0.18 -3.29 10.04
N ALA A 51 1.51 -3.19 10.02
CA ALA A 51 2.40 -4.34 10.13
C ALA A 51 2.20 -5.12 11.44
N GLN A 52 1.92 -4.44 12.55
CA GLN A 52 1.69 -5.06 13.86
C GLN A 52 0.42 -5.93 13.92
N LEU A 53 -0.48 -5.82 12.94
CA LEU A 53 -1.75 -6.58 12.91
C LEU A 53 -1.63 -7.97 12.28
N GLY A 54 -0.44 -8.34 11.77
CA GLY A 54 -0.23 -9.65 11.18
C GLY A 54 1.24 -10.03 11.05
N ALA A 55 1.51 -11.12 10.35
CA ALA A 55 2.86 -11.65 10.17
C ALA A 55 3.52 -11.13 8.88
N THR A 56 2.72 -10.70 7.90
CA THR A 56 3.19 -10.13 6.64
C THR A 56 2.42 -8.85 6.35
N LEU A 57 3.14 -7.76 6.06
CA LEU A 57 2.57 -6.56 5.47
C LEU A 57 2.86 -6.51 3.96
N ILE A 58 1.81 -6.58 3.16
CA ILE A 58 1.84 -6.33 1.71
C ILE A 58 1.37 -4.91 1.45
N VAL A 59 2.24 -4.08 0.86
CA VAL A 59 1.90 -2.72 0.43
C VAL A 59 1.78 -2.70 -1.09
N ALA A 60 0.59 -2.42 -1.60
CA ALA A 60 0.34 -2.28 -3.03
C ALA A 60 0.41 -0.81 -3.47
N VAL A 61 1.29 -0.51 -4.42
CA VAL A 61 1.44 0.84 -5.00
C VAL A 61 0.71 0.95 -6.34
N ASN A 62 -0.03 2.04 -6.51
CA ASN A 62 -0.62 2.39 -7.80
C ASN A 62 0.50 2.62 -8.85
N THR A 63 0.33 2.13 -10.08
CA THR A 63 1.18 2.57 -11.21
C THR A 63 0.95 4.05 -11.53
N ASP A 64 1.86 4.67 -12.27
CA ASP A 64 1.75 6.09 -12.62
C ASP A 64 0.48 6.39 -13.43
N GLU A 65 0.07 5.48 -14.31
CA GLU A 65 -1.20 5.58 -15.05
C GLU A 65 -2.41 5.50 -14.13
N SER A 66 -2.40 4.58 -13.17
CA SER A 66 -3.46 4.45 -12.16
C SER A 66 -3.59 5.74 -11.36
N VAL A 67 -2.46 6.32 -10.92
CA VAL A 67 -2.45 7.61 -10.19
C VAL A 67 -3.06 8.74 -11.01
N ARG A 68 -2.71 8.86 -12.30
CA ARG A 68 -3.23 9.92 -13.18
C ARG A 68 -4.75 9.86 -13.34
N ARG A 69 -5.33 8.65 -13.36
CA ARG A 69 -6.80 8.48 -13.46
C ARG A 69 -7.54 8.85 -12.17
N LEU A 70 -6.86 8.94 -11.02
CA LEU A 70 -7.46 9.41 -9.76
C LEU A 70 -7.74 10.93 -9.73
N GLY A 71 -7.34 11.69 -10.76
CA GLY A 71 -7.74 13.09 -10.91
C GLY A 71 -7.11 14.08 -9.92
N LYS A 72 -5.97 13.74 -9.30
CA LYS A 72 -5.29 14.58 -8.29
C LYS A 72 -4.32 15.64 -8.86
N GLY A 73 -4.43 15.96 -10.15
CA GLY A 73 -3.62 16.94 -10.87
C GLY A 73 -2.69 16.30 -11.92
N ALA A 74 -2.40 17.04 -13.00
CA ALA A 74 -1.61 16.56 -14.13
C ALA A 74 -0.14 16.29 -13.79
N GLU A 75 0.39 16.98 -12.78
CA GLU A 75 1.77 16.88 -12.29
C GLU A 75 2.00 15.70 -11.33
N ARG A 76 1.02 14.79 -11.16
CA ARG A 76 1.13 13.65 -10.25
C ARG A 76 1.20 12.30 -10.98
N PRO A 77 1.96 11.32 -10.45
CA PRO A 77 2.80 11.42 -9.25
C PRO A 77 4.10 12.20 -9.50
N LEU A 78 4.70 12.74 -8.43
CA LEU A 78 6.01 13.42 -8.50
C LEU A 78 7.14 12.42 -8.67
N ASN A 79 7.05 11.28 -7.98
CA ASN A 79 8.00 10.18 -8.08
C ASN A 79 7.40 9.02 -8.89
N ARG A 80 8.22 8.39 -9.72
CA ARG A 80 7.82 7.21 -10.49
C ARG A 80 7.46 6.05 -9.57
N MET A 81 6.67 5.11 -10.07
CA MET A 81 6.25 3.93 -9.32
C MET A 81 7.42 3.17 -8.71
N GLU A 82 8.52 3.01 -9.44
CA GLU A 82 9.71 2.27 -8.98
C GLU A 82 10.34 2.96 -7.76
N ASP A 83 10.45 4.29 -7.78
CA ASP A 83 11.02 5.07 -6.67
C ASP A 83 10.15 4.98 -5.41
N ARG A 84 8.82 5.07 -5.59
CA ARG A 84 7.84 4.93 -4.51
C ARG A 84 7.89 3.53 -3.91
N ALA A 85 7.98 2.49 -4.75
CA ALA A 85 8.10 1.11 -4.32
C ALA A 85 9.40 0.85 -3.55
N ALA A 86 10.53 1.36 -4.05
CA ALA A 86 11.83 1.21 -3.40
C ALA A 86 11.85 1.83 -2.00
N LEU A 87 11.30 3.04 -1.83
CA LEU A 87 11.21 3.68 -0.52
C LEU A 87 10.34 2.91 0.47
N LEU A 88 9.21 2.35 0.02
CA LEU A 88 8.37 1.49 0.85
C LEU A 88 9.10 0.20 1.24
N ALA A 89 9.79 -0.43 0.30
CA ALA A 89 10.55 -1.66 0.55
C ALA A 89 11.70 -1.45 1.55
N ALA A 90 12.32 -0.27 1.55
CA ALA A 90 13.36 0.10 2.50
C ALA A 90 12.86 0.21 3.96
N LEU A 91 11.55 0.33 4.19
CA LEU A 91 10.99 0.34 5.55
C LEU A 91 11.11 -1.04 6.19
N GLY A 92 11.65 -1.08 7.41
CA GLY A 92 11.96 -2.33 8.12
C GLY A 92 10.76 -3.24 8.35
N PHE A 93 9.59 -2.65 8.61
CA PHE A 93 8.33 -3.35 8.89
C PHE A 93 7.51 -3.73 7.63
N VAL A 94 7.91 -3.28 6.44
CA VAL A 94 7.25 -3.70 5.18
C VAL A 94 7.85 -5.02 4.73
N THR A 95 7.00 -6.02 4.49
CA THR A 95 7.44 -7.36 4.07
C THR A 95 7.53 -7.47 2.56
N VAL A 96 6.49 -7.05 1.84
CA VAL A 96 6.41 -7.10 0.38
C VAL A 96 5.81 -5.81 -0.16
N VAL A 97 6.37 -5.32 -1.26
CA VAL A 97 5.79 -4.27 -2.08
C VAL A 97 5.42 -4.85 -3.44
N THR A 98 4.20 -4.60 -3.90
CA THR A 98 3.73 -4.98 -5.24
C THR A 98 3.02 -3.79 -5.87
N SER A 99 2.69 -3.86 -7.16
CA SER A 99 1.92 -2.83 -7.84
C SER A 99 0.60 -3.33 -8.42
N PHE A 100 -0.29 -2.39 -8.72
CA PHE A 100 -1.54 -2.61 -9.45
C PHE A 100 -1.82 -1.42 -10.35
N HIS A 101 -2.40 -1.69 -11.52
CA HIS A 101 -2.59 -0.70 -12.57
C HIS A 101 -4.06 -0.27 -12.70
N GLU A 102 -4.98 -1.01 -12.09
CA GLU A 102 -6.41 -0.74 -12.06
C GLU A 102 -6.75 0.50 -11.23
N ASP A 103 -8.01 0.95 -11.30
CA ASP A 103 -8.50 2.11 -10.54
C ASP A 103 -8.70 1.78 -9.05
N THR A 104 -9.09 0.54 -8.77
CA THR A 104 -9.26 0.00 -7.41
C THR A 104 -8.39 -1.25 -7.22
N PRO A 105 -7.96 -1.57 -5.99
CA PRO A 105 -7.12 -2.73 -5.72
C PRO A 105 -7.88 -4.06 -5.66
N GLU A 106 -9.19 -4.08 -5.92
CA GLU A 106 -10.06 -5.25 -5.68
C GLU A 106 -9.61 -6.51 -6.43
N ALA A 107 -9.20 -6.35 -7.69
CA ALA A 107 -8.70 -7.46 -8.50
C ALA A 107 -7.44 -8.10 -7.88
N LEU A 108 -6.52 -7.29 -7.36
CA LEU A 108 -5.32 -7.75 -6.68
C LEU A 108 -5.68 -8.38 -5.32
N ILE A 109 -6.57 -7.75 -4.55
CA ILE A 109 -7.06 -8.26 -3.26
C ILE A 109 -7.70 -9.64 -3.44
N GLY A 110 -8.52 -9.84 -4.48
CA GLY A 110 -9.14 -11.13 -4.77
C GLY A 110 -8.15 -12.24 -5.12
N GLN A 111 -6.99 -11.89 -5.71
CA GLN A 111 -5.93 -12.85 -6.00
C GLN A 111 -5.09 -13.19 -4.76
N LEU A 112 -4.76 -12.19 -3.94
CA LEU A 112 -3.94 -12.37 -2.74
C LEU A 112 -4.73 -12.98 -1.56
N LYS A 113 -6.04 -12.74 -1.50
CA LYS A 113 -6.93 -13.12 -0.39
C LYS A 113 -6.32 -12.79 0.98
N PRO A 114 -6.04 -11.50 1.27
CA PRO A 114 -5.48 -11.10 2.56
C PRO A 114 -6.45 -11.43 3.70
N ASP A 115 -5.91 -11.68 4.88
CA ASP A 115 -6.69 -11.93 6.09
C ASP A 115 -7.22 -10.61 6.68
N LEU A 116 -6.50 -9.51 6.43
CA LEU A 116 -6.84 -8.18 6.90
C LEU A 116 -6.55 -7.12 5.83
N ILE A 117 -7.52 -6.27 5.54
CA ILE A 117 -7.32 -5.02 4.79
C ILE A 117 -7.24 -3.87 5.77
N VAL A 118 -6.26 -2.99 5.57
CA VAL A 118 -6.07 -1.80 6.38
C VAL A 118 -6.15 -0.56 5.50
N LYS A 119 -6.82 0.47 6.00
CA LYS A 119 -6.82 1.84 5.42
C LYS A 119 -6.45 2.83 6.50
N GLY A 120 -5.64 3.83 6.14
CA GLY A 120 -5.31 4.92 7.06
C GLY A 120 -6.35 6.02 7.00
N GLY A 121 -6.72 6.61 8.13
CA GLY A 121 -7.70 7.69 8.25
C GLY A 121 -9.08 7.22 8.69
N ASP A 122 -10.04 8.14 8.72
CA ASP A 122 -11.38 7.92 9.27
C ASP A 122 -12.35 7.42 8.18
N TYR A 123 -12.00 6.29 7.56
CA TYR A 123 -12.83 5.66 6.52
C TYR A 123 -13.97 4.86 7.14
N ASP A 124 -15.18 5.03 6.58
CA ASP A 124 -16.28 4.10 6.79
C ASP A 124 -16.02 2.83 5.98
N MET A 125 -15.29 1.91 6.60
CA MET A 125 -14.83 0.67 5.97
C MET A 125 -15.98 -0.20 5.44
N GLU A 126 -17.17 -0.12 6.04
CA GLU A 126 -18.33 -0.93 5.64
C GLU A 126 -18.88 -0.55 4.26
N LYS A 127 -18.55 0.65 3.76
CA LYS A 127 -18.97 1.12 2.43
C LYS A 127 -17.99 0.76 1.32
N LEU A 128 -16.82 0.21 1.65
CA LEU A 128 -15.78 -0.09 0.67
C LEU A 128 -16.05 -1.43 -0.03
N PRO A 129 -16.05 -1.48 -1.37
CA PRO A 129 -16.20 -2.73 -2.12
C PRO A 129 -15.19 -3.82 -1.70
N GLU A 130 -13.95 -3.43 -1.43
CA GLU A 130 -12.92 -4.36 -0.97
C GLU A 130 -13.22 -4.99 0.41
N THR A 131 -13.98 -4.31 1.27
CA THR A 131 -14.43 -4.85 2.55
C THR A 131 -15.47 -5.94 2.36
N ALA A 132 -16.44 -5.73 1.45
CA ALA A 132 -17.40 -6.76 1.12
C ALA A 132 -16.70 -7.98 0.52
N LEU A 133 -15.71 -7.75 -0.36
CA LEU A 133 -14.91 -8.78 -0.98
C LEU A 133 -14.13 -9.61 0.04
N VAL A 134 -13.39 -8.98 0.97
CA VAL A 134 -12.56 -9.71 1.95
C VAL A 134 -13.37 -10.57 2.91
N LYS A 135 -14.59 -10.14 3.24
CA LYS A 135 -15.52 -10.90 4.08
C LYS A 135 -15.95 -12.23 3.44
N THR A 136 -15.91 -12.34 2.10
CA THR A 136 -16.32 -13.58 1.40
C THR A 136 -15.44 -14.79 1.71
N TRP A 137 -14.21 -14.58 2.21
CA TRP A 137 -13.31 -15.63 2.69
C TRP A 137 -12.99 -15.52 4.19
N GLY A 138 -13.79 -14.77 4.95
CA GLY A 138 -13.63 -14.62 6.40
C GLY A 138 -12.54 -13.64 6.84
N GLY A 139 -11.94 -12.88 5.91
CA GLY A 139 -11.03 -11.80 6.27
C GLY A 139 -11.77 -10.56 6.79
N ARG A 140 -10.99 -9.59 7.28
CA ARG A 140 -11.52 -8.40 7.96
C ARG A 140 -10.98 -7.13 7.32
N ALA A 141 -11.61 -6.00 7.65
CA ALA A 141 -11.15 -4.68 7.26
C ALA A 141 -11.11 -3.75 8.48
N VAL A 142 -10.05 -2.95 8.61
CA VAL A 142 -9.84 -2.03 9.74
C VAL A 142 -9.35 -0.68 9.23
N ALA A 143 -9.90 0.40 9.80
CA ALA A 143 -9.37 1.74 9.65
C ALA A 143 -8.40 2.04 10.80
N ILE A 144 -7.23 2.59 10.47
CA ILE A 144 -6.25 3.07 11.45
C ILE A 144 -6.25 4.60 11.39
N PRO A 145 -6.64 5.31 12.46
CA PRO A 145 -6.65 6.77 12.47
C PRO A 145 -5.29 7.36 12.12
N PHE A 146 -5.26 8.43 11.34
CA PHE A 146 -4.00 9.15 11.10
C PHE A 146 -3.64 9.99 12.32
N GLU A 147 -2.62 9.57 13.06
CA GLU A 147 -2.14 10.27 14.25
C GLU A 147 -1.49 11.64 13.92
N PHE A 148 -0.99 11.82 12.71
CA PHE A 148 -0.33 13.05 12.26
C PHE A 148 -1.01 13.60 11.00
N GLU A 149 -1.69 14.74 11.12
CA GLU A 149 -2.22 15.48 9.97
C GLU A 149 -1.09 16.04 9.11
N ARG A 150 -0.60 15.22 8.19
CA ARG A 150 0.39 15.60 7.17
C ARG A 150 -0.04 14.96 5.86
N SER A 151 -0.01 15.73 4.78
CA SER A 151 -0.27 15.22 3.44
C SER A 151 0.83 15.67 2.48
N THR A 152 1.10 14.86 1.45
CA THR A 152 1.96 15.24 0.34
C THR A 152 1.53 16.57 -0.28
N THR A 153 0.22 16.83 -0.39
CA THR A 153 -0.30 18.10 -0.91
C THR A 153 0.11 19.30 -0.06
N ALA A 154 0.02 19.19 1.27
CA ALA A 154 0.42 20.26 2.17
C ALA A 154 1.94 20.54 2.12
N LEU A 155 2.75 19.47 2.03
CA LEU A 155 4.20 19.60 1.87
C LEU A 155 4.57 20.31 0.55
N VAL A 156 3.94 19.91 -0.56
CA VAL A 156 4.19 20.52 -1.87
C VAL A 156 3.77 21.99 -1.89
N LYS A 157 2.60 22.35 -1.34
CA LYS A 157 2.18 23.76 -1.23
C LYS A 157 3.20 24.60 -0.46
N LYS A 158 3.70 24.08 0.67
CA LYS A 158 4.74 24.74 1.46
C LYS A 158 6.03 24.96 0.68
N ILE A 159 6.44 24.00 -0.15
CA ILE A 159 7.63 24.14 -1.02
C ILE A 159 7.41 25.20 -2.10
N GLN A 160 6.20 25.27 -2.66
CA GLN A 160 5.82 26.25 -3.69
C GLN A 160 5.64 27.68 -3.13
N GLY A 161 5.80 27.89 -1.82
CA GLY A 161 5.66 29.20 -1.18
C GLY A 161 4.22 29.70 -1.09
N ALA A 162 3.24 28.80 -1.18
CA ALA A 162 1.82 29.09 -1.07
C ALA A 162 1.26 28.74 0.32
#